data_AF-A0A2V9X0I9-F1
#
_entry.id   AF-A0A2V9X0I9-F1
#
_cell.length_a   1.000
_cell.length_b   1.000
_cell.length_c   1.000
_cell.angle_alpha   90.00
_cell.angle_beta   90.00
_cell.angle_gamma   90.00
#
_symmetry.space_group_name_H-M   'P 1'
#
loop_
_entity.id
_entity.type
_entity.pdbx_description
1 polymer ?
#
loop_
_entity_poly.entity_id
_entity_poly.type
_entity_poly.pdbx_seq_one_letter_code
_entity_poly.pdbx_strand_id
1 'polypeptide(L)'
;FDNAFRTIAHSVCYSVKANSALGILRLISGLRCGFDVVSGGELERVLQVDKRAARKVVFSGVGKTKEEMRQALKAKILLFNVESESELWALA
;
A
#
# COMPACT_ATOMS: atom_id res chain seq x y z
N PHE A 1 -0.51 -14.44 -9.92
CA PHE A 1 0.36 -13.52 -10.68
C PHE A 1 1.83 -13.80 -10.47
N ASP A 2 2.29 -14.08 -9.25
CA ASP A 2 3.70 -14.37 -8.95
C ASP A 2 4.35 -15.40 -9.90
N ASN A 3 3.75 -16.59 -10.03
CA ASN A 3 4.24 -17.62 -10.96
C ASN A 3 4.16 -17.23 -12.45
N ALA A 4 3.18 -16.39 -12.82
CA ALA A 4 2.98 -15.97 -14.20
C ALA A 4 4.08 -14.99 -14.65
N PHE A 5 4.54 -14.12 -13.74
CA PHE A 5 5.59 -13.13 -13.99
C PHE A 5 6.98 -13.57 -13.49
N ARG A 6 7.18 -14.86 -13.18
CA ARG A 6 8.40 -15.39 -12.53
C ARG A 6 9.73 -15.05 -13.21
N THR A 7 9.72 -14.77 -14.51
CA THR A 7 10.92 -14.43 -15.30
C THR A 7 11.22 -12.94 -15.36
N ILE A 8 10.33 -12.09 -14.83
CA ILE A 8 10.44 -10.63 -14.83
C ILE A 8 10.55 -10.17 -13.39
N ALA A 9 11.43 -9.21 -13.10
CA ALA A 9 11.46 -8.58 -11.78
C ALA A 9 10.14 -7.84 -11.54
N HIS A 10 9.36 -8.29 -10.56
CA HIS A 10 8.02 -7.77 -10.31
C HIS A 10 7.69 -7.75 -8.81
N SER A 11 6.60 -7.07 -8.47
CA SER A 11 6.01 -7.09 -7.14
C SER A 11 4.49 -7.13 -7.28
N VAL A 12 3.85 -8.11 -6.65
CA VAL A 12 2.39 -8.19 -6.61
C VAL A 12 1.90 -7.39 -5.40
N CYS A 13 1.11 -6.34 -5.64
CA CYS A 13 0.46 -5.56 -4.59
C CYS A 13 -1.02 -5.92 -4.54
N TYR A 14 -1.47 -6.55 -3.45
CA TYR A 14 -2.88 -6.89 -3.27
C TYR A 14 -3.71 -5.63 -2.98
N SER A 15 -4.76 -5.39 -3.75
CA SER A 15 -5.64 -4.24 -3.54
C SER A 15 -6.53 -4.47 -2.31
N VAL A 16 -6.26 -3.74 -1.23
CA VAL A 16 -6.90 -3.94 0.08
C VAL A 16 -8.41 -3.71 0.03
N LYS A 17 -8.87 -2.81 -0.86
CA LYS A 17 -10.28 -2.53 -1.10
C LYS A 17 -11.10 -3.75 -1.52
N ALA A 18 -10.46 -4.79 -2.07
CA ALA A 18 -11.15 -6.00 -2.49
C ALA A 18 -11.64 -6.82 -1.29
N ASN A 19 -10.82 -6.93 -0.24
CA ASN A 19 -11.20 -7.53 1.05
C ASN A 19 -10.18 -7.12 2.12
N SER A 20 -10.60 -6.25 3.05
CA SER A 20 -9.75 -5.69 4.09
C SER A 20 -9.83 -6.44 5.42
N ALA A 21 -10.39 -7.65 5.44
CA ALA A 21 -10.42 -8.49 6.64
C ALA A 21 -9.01 -8.82 7.11
N LEU A 22 -8.71 -8.60 8.40
CA LEU A 22 -7.37 -8.78 8.96
C LEU A 22 -6.81 -10.20 8.78
N GLY A 23 -7.68 -11.22 8.76
CA GLY A 23 -7.28 -12.61 8.46
C GLY A 23 -6.73 -12.77 7.04
N ILE A 24 -7.39 -12.17 6.05
CA ILE A 24 -6.93 -12.19 4.65
C ILE A 24 -5.63 -11.41 4.50
N LEU A 25 -5.54 -10.21 5.08
CA LEU A 25 -4.32 -9.40 5.02
C LEU A 25 -3.12 -10.12 5.66
N ARG A 26 -3.34 -10.84 6.77
CA ARG A 26 -2.31 -11.67 7.41
C ARG A 26 -1.84 -12.80 6.50
N LEU A 27 -2.75 -13.48 5.80
CA LEU A 27 -2.40 -14.52 4.83
C LEU A 27 -1.57 -13.93 3.68
N ILE A 28 -2.00 -12.81 3.10
CA ILE A 28 -1.31 -12.14 1.99
C ILE A 28 0.09 -11.66 2.40
N SER A 29 0.25 -11.09 3.60
CA SER A 29 1.55 -10.67 4.13
C SER A 29 2.56 -11.82 4.18
N GLY A 30 2.11 -13.05 4.47
CA GLY A 30 2.93 -14.26 4.45
C GLY A 30 3.39 -14.72 3.06
N LEU A 31 2.74 -14.26 1.99
CA LEU A 31 3.00 -14.70 0.60
C LEU A 31 4.01 -13.81 -0.14
N ARG A 32 4.80 -13.00 0.59
CA ARG A 32 5.78 -12.02 0.05
C ARG A 32 5.19 -10.90 -0.81
N CYS A 33 3.86 -10.84 -0.99
CA CYS A 33 3.14 -9.76 -1.65
C CYS A 33 3.30 -8.42 -0.91
N GLY A 34 3.12 -7.34 -1.66
CA GLY A 34 2.85 -6.00 -1.14
C GLY A 34 1.34 -5.72 -1.05
N PHE A 35 1.00 -4.47 -0.76
CA PHE A 35 -0.38 -4.02 -0.63
C PHE A 35 -0.59 -2.72 -1.39
N ASP A 36 -1.69 -2.64 -2.12
CA ASP A 36 -2.21 -1.40 -2.70
C ASP A 36 -3.33 -0.90 -1.79
N VAL A 37 -3.12 0.28 -1.20
CA VAL A 37 -4.08 0.94 -0.30
C VAL A 37 -4.58 2.23 -0.92
N VAL A 38 -5.81 2.62 -0.61
CA VAL A 38 -6.43 3.85 -1.08
C VAL A 38 -6.86 4.80 0.04
N SER A 39 -6.59 4.45 1.30
CA SER A 39 -6.85 5.32 2.46
C SER A 39 -5.91 5.02 3.63
N GLY A 40 -5.83 5.97 4.57
CA GLY A 40 -5.11 5.78 5.84
C GLY A 40 -5.68 4.61 6.66
N GLY A 41 -7.00 4.41 6.64
CA GLY A 41 -7.64 3.30 7.34
C GLY A 41 -7.31 1.91 6.77
N GLU A 42 -6.98 1.82 5.48
CA GLU A 42 -6.45 0.60 4.88
C GLU A 42 -4.97 0.38 5.23
N LEU A 43 -4.17 1.47 5.18
CA LEU A 43 -2.78 1.44 5.63
C LEU A 43 -2.68 0.95 7.09
N GLU A 44 -3.52 1.47 7.99
CA GLU A 44 -3.57 1.04 9.39
C GLU A 44 -3.83 -0.45 9.54
N ARG A 45 -4.80 -1.00 8.79
CA ARG A 45 -5.10 -2.44 8.80
C ARG A 45 -3.90 -3.27 8.35
N VAL A 46 -3.19 -2.84 7.31
CA VAL A 46 -1.97 -3.51 6.84
C VAL A 46 -0.88 -3.46 7.92
N LEU A 47 -0.65 -2.30 8.54
CA LEU A 47 0.35 -2.14 9.60
C LEU A 47 -0.01 -2.90 10.88
N GLN A 48 -1.30 -3.10 11.15
CA GLN A 48 -1.79 -3.88 12.28
C GLN A 48 -1.47 -5.37 12.12
N VAL A 49 -1.54 -5.91 10.89
CA VAL A 49 -1.21 -7.33 10.65
C VAL A 49 0.29 -7.56 10.58
N ASP A 50 1.04 -6.65 9.93
CA ASP A 50 2.50 -6.68 9.83
C ASP A 50 3.08 -5.28 9.57
N LYS A 51 3.78 -4.73 10.56
CA LYS A 51 4.46 -3.43 10.44
C LYS A 51 5.56 -3.42 9.37
N ARG A 52 6.18 -4.57 9.06
CA ARG A 52 7.25 -4.66 8.06
C ARG A 52 6.69 -4.58 6.63
N ALA A 53 5.41 -4.92 6.45
CA ALA A 53 4.73 -4.81 5.17
C ALA A 53 4.66 -3.36 4.65
N ALA A 54 4.82 -2.35 5.52
CA ALA A 54 4.85 -0.93 5.15
C ALA A 54 5.75 -0.67 3.92
N ARG A 55 6.97 -1.22 3.92
CA ARG A 55 7.96 -1.05 2.84
C ARG A 55 7.54 -1.65 1.49
N LYS A 56 6.41 -2.35 1.44
CA LYS A 56 5.80 -2.94 0.25
C LYS A 56 4.39 -2.40 -0.01
N VAL A 57 4.02 -1.30 0.65
CA VAL A 57 2.74 -0.62 0.43
C VAL A 57 2.90 0.42 -0.67
N VAL A 58 2.01 0.38 -1.64
CA VAL A 58 1.77 1.46 -2.60
C VAL A 58 0.47 2.18 -2.22
N PHE A 59 0.46 3.50 -2.21
CA PHE A 59 -0.72 4.29 -1.84
C PHE A 59 -1.29 5.01 -3.06
N SER A 60 -2.46 4.55 -3.52
CA SER A 60 -3.22 5.05 -4.67
C SER A 60 -4.43 5.89 -4.24
N GLY A 61 -5.17 6.47 -5.20
CA GLY A 61 -6.43 7.18 -4.98
C GLY A 61 -6.31 8.69 -5.16
N VAL A 62 -7.26 9.31 -5.87
CA VAL A 62 -7.25 10.74 -6.25
C VAL A 62 -7.43 11.76 -5.12
N GLY A 63 -7.73 11.31 -3.90
CA GLY A 63 -8.23 12.14 -2.80
C GLY A 63 -7.43 12.04 -1.52
N LYS A 64 -6.11 11.77 -1.60
CA LYS A 64 -5.28 11.58 -0.40
C LYS A 64 -5.27 12.86 0.43
N THR A 65 -5.61 12.76 1.71
CA THR A 65 -5.52 13.90 2.64
C THR A 65 -4.08 14.14 3.08
N LYS A 66 -3.76 15.36 3.54
CA LYS A 66 -2.41 15.67 4.07
C LYS A 66 -2.09 14.80 5.29
N GLU A 67 -3.09 14.46 6.08
CA GLU A 67 -2.98 13.62 7.27
C GLU A 67 -2.60 12.19 6.89
N GLU A 68 -3.28 11.61 5.89
CA GLU A 68 -2.96 10.28 5.33
C GLU A 68 -1.57 10.25 4.69
N MET A 69 -1.20 11.28 3.92
CA MET A 69 0.15 11.39 3.34
C MET A 69 1.23 11.42 4.44
N ARG A 70 1.04 12.22 5.50
CA ARG A 70 1.97 12.26 6.64
C ARG A 70 2.06 10.91 7.35
N GLN A 71 0.95 10.21 7.52
CA GLN A 71 0.92 8.87 8.12
C GLN A 71 1.72 7.88 7.27
N ALA A 72 1.49 7.87 5.96
CA ALA A 72 2.20 7.01 5.02
C ALA A 72 3.71 7.30 4.94
N LEU A 73 4.10 8.58 4.93
CA LEU A 73 5.51 8.99 5.01
C LEU A 73 6.17 8.51 6.31
N LYS A 74 5.51 8.68 7.47
CA LYS A 74 5.99 8.17 8.76
C LYS A 74 6.13 6.64 8.77
N ALA A 75 5.20 5.93 8.13
CA ALA A 75 5.23 4.48 7.99
C ALA A 75 6.33 3.99 7.03
N LYS A 76 6.94 4.88 6.22
CA LYS A 76 7.95 4.57 5.20
C LYS A 76 7.42 3.58 4.18
N ILE A 77 6.27 3.92 3.58
CA ILE A 77 5.69 3.14 2.49
C ILE A 77 6.62 3.09 1.26
N LEU A 78 6.36 2.16 0.32
CA LEU A 78 7.19 2.00 -0.87
C LEU A 78 7.12 3.22 -1.80
N LEU A 79 5.90 3.64 -2.14
CA LEU A 79 5.66 4.77 -3.03
C LEU A 79 4.21 5.29 -2.91
N PHE A 80 4.02 6.54 -3.34
CA PHE A 80 2.70 7.10 -3.63
C PHE A 80 2.47 7.02 -5.13
N ASN A 81 1.31 6.51 -5.55
CA ASN A 81 0.80 6.74 -6.89
C ASN A 81 0.14 8.11 -6.89
N VAL A 82 0.88 9.13 -7.32
CA VAL A 82 0.43 10.53 -7.38
C VAL A 82 -0.50 10.70 -8.58
N GLU A 83 -1.71 11.22 -8.36
CA GLU A 83 -2.74 11.30 -9.41
C GLU A 83 -3.10 12.75 -9.81
N SER A 84 -2.46 13.75 -9.20
CA SER A 84 -2.58 15.15 -9.61
C SER A 84 -1.33 15.97 -9.29
N GLU A 85 -1.15 17.09 -9.98
CA GLU A 85 -0.09 18.05 -9.66
C GLU A 85 -0.21 18.60 -8.23
N SER A 86 -1.44 18.86 -7.77
CA SER A 86 -1.70 19.31 -6.40
C SER A 86 -1.23 18.31 -5.35
N GLU A 87 -1.38 17.01 -5.60
CA GLU A 87 -0.82 15.96 -4.72
C GLU A 87 0.71 15.96 -4.76
N LEU A 88 1.31 16.14 -5.94
CA LEU A 88 2.77 16.21 -6.08
C LEU A 88 3.34 17.35 -5.25
N TRP A 89 2.76 18.56 -5.37
CA TRP A 89 3.17 19.72 -4.58
C TRP A 89 2.94 19.58 -3.08
N ALA A 90 1.97 18.77 -2.66
CA ALA A 90 1.75 18.48 -1.24
C ALA A 90 2.80 17.52 -0.64
N LEU A 91 3.46 16.71 -1.48
CA LEU A 91 4.49 15.74 -1.08
C LEU A 91 5.93 16.23 -1.26
N ALA A 92 6.14 17.29 -2.05
CA ALA A 92 7.43 17.94 -2.26
C ALA A 92 7.92 18.69 -1.01
#